data_AF-A0A4Q5WAN7-F1
#
_entry.id   AF-A0A4Q5WAN7-F1
#
_cell.length_a   1.000
_cell.length_b   1.000
_cell.length_c   1.000
_cell.angle_alpha   90.00
_cell.angle_beta   90.00
_cell.angle_gamma   90.00
#
_symmetry.space_group_name_H-M   'P 1'
#
loop_
_entity.id
_entity.type
_entity.pdbx_description
1 polymer ?
#
loop_
_entity_poly.entity_id
_entity_poly.type
_entity_poly.pdbx_seq_one_letter_code
_entity_poly.pdbx_strand_id
1 'polypeptide(L)'
;MKSPVAALLCGSALLLAAAPAAYAHFILVAPDAWVEVNMLGDPQKAAPCGTSDITKGTPSGKVTAMTGGDMLHIKIKETIYHPGHYRVALSVLDRKELPADPEATTKEGTRGPISVSGKIDPAPKPPVLADGLFLHRERPAKDTFWETDIKLPNINCDKCTVQVLQFMEEHGLNKEG
;
A
#
# COMPACT_ATOMS: atom_id res chain seq x y z
N MET A 1 48.41 28.82 -46.77
CA MET A 1 48.50 28.50 -45.33
C MET A 1 47.67 29.52 -44.55
N LYS A 2 46.56 29.07 -43.94
CA LYS A 2 45.87 29.63 -42.75
C LYS A 2 44.51 28.90 -42.64
N SER A 3 44.40 28.02 -41.66
CA SER A 3 43.25 27.15 -41.40
C SER A 3 42.01 27.93 -40.94
N PRO A 4 40.79 27.46 -41.25
CA PRO A 4 39.59 27.91 -40.54
C PRO A 4 39.52 27.18 -39.18
N VAL A 5 39.37 27.95 -38.10
CA VAL A 5 39.08 27.44 -36.76
C VAL A 5 37.62 27.01 -36.74
N ALA A 6 37.37 25.70 -36.73
CA ALA A 6 36.06 25.14 -36.45
C ALA A 6 35.83 25.16 -34.93
N ALA A 7 35.00 26.08 -34.47
CA ALA A 7 34.53 26.10 -33.08
C ALA A 7 33.55 24.93 -32.87
N LEU A 8 33.99 23.87 -32.19
CA LEU A 8 33.11 22.83 -31.68
C LEU A 8 32.25 23.41 -30.54
N LEU A 9 30.96 23.63 -30.82
CA LEU A 9 29.94 23.76 -29.80
C LEU A 9 29.69 22.37 -29.18
N CYS A 10 30.33 22.08 -28.05
CA CYS A 10 29.96 20.95 -27.20
C CYS A 10 28.60 21.28 -26.53
N GLY A 11 27.51 20.84 -27.17
CA GLY A 11 26.19 20.84 -26.54
C GLY A 11 26.13 19.78 -25.45
N SER A 12 26.26 20.20 -24.19
CA SER A 12 25.99 19.34 -23.04
C SER A 12 24.49 19.08 -22.95
N ALA A 13 24.04 17.95 -23.50
CA ALA A 13 22.68 17.47 -23.28
C ALA A 13 22.55 17.03 -21.82
N LEU A 14 21.92 17.86 -20.98
CA LEU A 14 21.45 17.43 -19.67
C LEU A 14 20.35 16.39 -19.89
N LEU A 15 20.71 15.12 -19.76
CA LEU A 15 19.76 14.02 -19.60
C LEU A 15 19.07 14.20 -18.24
N LEU A 16 17.89 14.81 -18.22
CA LEU A 16 16.97 14.73 -17.10
C LEU A 16 16.57 13.25 -16.95
N ALA A 17 17.22 12.53 -16.04
CA ALA A 17 16.76 11.23 -15.59
C ALA A 17 15.45 11.45 -14.82
N ALA A 18 14.31 11.26 -15.49
CA ALA A 18 13.02 11.19 -14.82
C ALA A 18 13.07 9.99 -13.88
N ALA A 19 13.11 10.25 -12.57
CA ALA A 19 13.04 9.19 -11.58
C ALA A 19 11.73 8.41 -11.78
N PRO A 20 11.75 7.06 -11.74
CA PRO A 20 10.52 6.30 -11.84
C PRO A 20 9.59 6.74 -10.70
N ALA A 21 8.40 7.18 -11.08
CA ALA A 21 7.32 7.36 -10.13
C ALA A 21 7.10 6.01 -9.45
N ALA A 22 7.27 5.98 -8.13
CA ALA A 22 7.00 4.80 -7.33
C ALA A 22 5.47 4.65 -7.26
N TYR A 23 4.91 3.92 -8.22
CA TYR A 23 3.52 3.53 -8.21
C TYR A 23 3.40 2.26 -7.36
N ALA A 24 2.42 2.22 -6.47
CA ALA A 24 2.35 1.29 -5.37
C ALA A 24 0.88 1.01 -5.13
N HIS A 25 0.33 -0.02 -5.77
CA HIS A 25 -1.12 -0.21 -5.79
C HIS A 25 -1.53 -1.68 -5.87
N PHE A 26 -2.65 -1.97 -5.24
CA PHE A 26 -3.31 -3.26 -5.24
C PHE A 26 -4.81 -2.99 -5.16
N ILE A 27 -5.61 -3.87 -5.75
CA ILE A 27 -7.06 -3.80 -5.65
C ILE A 27 -7.49 -4.78 -4.56
N LEU A 28 -8.28 -4.30 -3.61
CA LEU A 28 -9.06 -5.17 -2.74
C LEU A 28 -10.25 -5.70 -3.55
N VAL A 29 -10.17 -6.98 -3.90
CA VAL A 29 -11.19 -7.69 -4.71
C VAL A 29 -12.32 -8.19 -3.81
N ALA A 30 -11.99 -8.59 -2.58
CA ALA A 30 -12.94 -8.88 -1.52
C ALA A 30 -12.34 -8.51 -0.15
N PRO A 31 -13.09 -7.87 0.76
CA PRO A 31 -14.41 -7.26 0.53
C PRO A 31 -14.35 -6.06 -0.45
N ASP A 32 -15.50 -5.52 -0.83
CA ASP A 32 -15.53 -4.29 -1.63
C ASP A 32 -14.82 -3.13 -0.90
N ALA A 33 -14.09 -2.30 -1.65
CA ALA A 33 -13.47 -1.10 -1.10
C ALA A 33 -14.53 -0.05 -0.68
N TRP A 34 -14.24 0.68 0.40
CA TRP A 34 -15.14 1.73 0.92
C TRP A 34 -15.15 3.01 0.07
N VAL A 35 -14.18 3.14 -0.85
CA VAL A 35 -14.05 4.23 -1.83
C VAL A 35 -14.06 3.66 -3.23
N GLU A 36 -14.57 4.45 -4.17
CA GLU A 36 -14.42 4.18 -5.59
C GLU A 36 -12.95 4.23 -5.98
N VAL A 37 -12.45 3.16 -6.59
CA VAL A 37 -11.05 3.01 -6.99
C VAL A 37 -10.91 2.89 -8.51
N ASN A 38 -9.80 3.40 -9.05
CA ASN A 38 -9.48 3.24 -10.47
C ASN A 38 -8.92 1.84 -10.78
N MET A 39 -8.52 1.60 -12.04
CA MET A 39 -7.98 0.31 -12.49
C MET A 39 -6.64 -0.11 -11.85
N LEU A 40 -5.97 0.81 -11.15
CA LEU A 40 -4.76 0.52 -10.37
C LEU A 40 -5.08 0.29 -8.90
N GLY A 41 -6.20 0.80 -8.39
CA GLY A 41 -6.60 0.74 -6.98
C GLY A 41 -6.62 2.11 -6.27
N ASP A 42 -6.31 3.20 -6.96
CA ASP A 42 -6.30 4.53 -6.34
C ASP A 42 -7.71 5.10 -6.12
N PRO A 43 -7.92 5.85 -5.02
CA PRO A 43 -6.92 6.30 -4.05
C PRO A 43 -6.68 5.30 -2.91
N GLN A 44 -5.41 5.03 -2.57
CA GLN A 44 -5.07 4.04 -1.53
C GLN A 44 -3.80 4.32 -0.71
N LYS A 45 -3.10 5.44 -0.93
CA LYS A 45 -1.81 5.72 -0.26
C LYS A 45 -1.89 6.58 0.98
N ALA A 46 -2.99 7.31 1.18
CA ALA A 46 -3.13 8.15 2.35
C ALA A 46 -3.59 7.33 3.57
N ALA A 47 -2.98 7.53 4.72
CA ALA A 47 -3.42 6.89 5.94
C ALA A 47 -4.76 7.45 6.44
N PRO A 48 -5.57 6.64 7.13
CA PRO A 48 -5.38 5.21 7.36
C PRO A 48 -6.00 4.32 6.26
N CYS A 49 -6.86 4.84 5.39
CA CYS A 49 -7.65 4.00 4.47
C CYS A 49 -7.76 4.58 3.05
N GLY A 50 -6.68 5.17 2.54
CA GLY A 50 -6.52 5.56 1.16
C GLY A 50 -6.87 7.01 0.82
N THR A 51 -7.54 7.74 1.71
CA THR A 51 -7.97 9.13 1.47
C THR A 51 -7.52 10.08 2.56
N SER A 52 -7.28 11.34 2.20
CA SER A 52 -6.92 12.43 3.10
C SER A 52 -7.64 13.74 2.72
N ASP A 53 -7.22 14.84 3.33
CA ASP A 53 -7.62 16.18 2.89
C ASP A 53 -7.00 16.65 1.57
N ILE A 54 -5.95 15.98 1.12
CA ILE A 54 -5.26 16.28 -0.14
C ILE A 54 -5.72 15.28 -1.21
N THR A 55 -5.67 13.99 -0.90
CA THR A 55 -6.12 12.90 -1.76
C THR A 55 -7.56 12.53 -1.42
N LYS A 56 -8.51 13.18 -2.10
CA LYS A 56 -9.96 12.94 -1.90
C LYS A 56 -10.39 11.64 -2.60
N GLY A 57 -11.14 10.80 -1.90
CA GLY A 57 -11.85 9.66 -2.47
C GLY A 57 -13.37 9.86 -2.42
N THR A 58 -14.09 9.22 -3.34
CA THR A 58 -15.56 9.18 -3.32
C THR A 58 -16.00 7.92 -2.59
N PRO A 59 -16.80 8.00 -1.51
CA PRO A 59 -17.32 6.82 -0.84
C PRO A 59 -18.14 5.94 -1.79
N SER A 60 -17.91 4.64 -1.79
CA SER A 60 -18.64 3.69 -2.64
C SER A 60 -20.02 3.33 -2.10
N GLY A 61 -20.25 3.58 -0.80
CA GLY A 61 -21.45 3.15 -0.08
C GLY A 61 -21.56 1.63 0.11
N LYS A 62 -20.54 0.86 -0.28
CA LYS A 62 -20.50 -0.59 -0.10
C LYS A 62 -20.24 -0.94 1.35
N VAL A 63 -21.03 -1.87 1.88
CA VAL A 63 -20.89 -2.42 3.23
C VAL A 63 -20.97 -3.93 3.12
N THR A 64 -19.97 -4.62 3.66
CA THR A 64 -20.00 -6.08 3.77
C THR A 64 -20.65 -6.44 5.10
N ALA A 65 -21.86 -6.99 5.05
CA ALA A 65 -22.56 -7.46 6.23
C ALA A 65 -21.89 -8.74 6.76
N MET A 66 -21.54 -8.75 8.04
CA MET A 66 -20.85 -9.85 8.72
C MET A 66 -21.41 -10.01 10.14
N THR A 67 -21.30 -11.22 10.69
CA THR A 67 -21.55 -11.50 12.10
C THR A 67 -20.23 -11.52 12.86
N GLY A 68 -20.23 -11.06 14.11
CA GLY A 68 -19.09 -11.22 15.01
C GLY A 68 -18.66 -12.68 15.07
N GLY A 69 -17.36 -12.94 14.91
CA GLY A 69 -16.85 -14.31 14.83
C GLY A 69 -16.89 -14.94 13.44
N ASP A 70 -17.38 -14.29 12.40
CA ASP A 70 -17.31 -14.84 11.04
C ASP A 70 -15.87 -14.92 10.52
N MET A 71 -15.68 -15.73 9.47
CA MET A 71 -14.45 -15.72 8.68
C MET A 71 -14.58 -14.68 7.57
N LEU A 72 -13.84 -13.58 7.67
CA LEU A 72 -13.77 -12.56 6.62
C LEU A 72 -12.83 -13.03 5.52
N HIS A 73 -13.37 -13.24 4.33
CA HIS A 73 -12.57 -13.50 3.14
C HIS A 73 -11.88 -12.22 2.66
N ILE A 74 -10.56 -12.26 2.58
CA ILE A 74 -9.73 -11.22 1.97
C ILE A 74 -9.19 -11.76 0.66
N LYS A 75 -9.40 -11.01 -0.42
CA LYS A 75 -8.81 -11.28 -1.74
C LYS A 75 -8.24 -10.01 -2.31
N ILE A 76 -6.99 -10.05 -2.73
CA ILE A 76 -6.27 -8.91 -3.27
C ILE A 76 -5.62 -9.25 -4.61
N LYS A 77 -5.59 -8.26 -5.50
CA LYS A 77 -4.84 -8.29 -6.75
C LYS A 77 -3.83 -7.16 -6.72
N GLU A 78 -2.56 -7.50 -6.58
CA GLU A 78 -1.50 -6.50 -6.72
C GLU A 78 -1.40 -6.06 -8.19
N THR A 79 -1.59 -4.76 -8.44
CA THR A 79 -1.52 -4.21 -9.80
C THR A 79 -0.12 -3.77 -10.14
N ILE A 80 0.67 -3.41 -9.11
CA ILE A 80 2.07 -3.01 -9.24
C ILE A 80 2.88 -3.66 -8.13
N TYR A 81 3.84 -4.47 -8.58
CA TYR A 81 4.66 -5.28 -7.69
C TYR A 81 5.58 -4.47 -6.78
N HIS A 82 5.53 -4.80 -5.49
CA HIS A 82 6.53 -4.41 -4.48
C HIS A 82 6.86 -5.60 -3.59
N PRO A 83 8.13 -5.90 -3.29
CA PRO A 83 8.45 -6.82 -2.20
C PRO A 83 7.84 -6.32 -0.90
N GLY A 84 7.40 -7.21 -0.01
CA GLY A 84 6.76 -6.82 1.23
C GLY A 84 5.69 -7.79 1.70
N HIS A 85 4.71 -7.29 2.46
CA HIS A 85 3.66 -8.09 3.08
C HIS A 85 2.39 -7.26 3.32
N TYR A 86 1.34 -7.94 3.77
CA TYR A 86 0.06 -7.33 4.10
C TYR A 86 -0.28 -7.47 5.58
N ARG A 87 -1.00 -6.49 6.10
CA ARG A 87 -1.58 -6.45 7.44
C ARG A 87 -3.08 -6.22 7.36
N VAL A 88 -3.83 -6.91 8.21
CA VAL A 88 -5.27 -6.69 8.39
C VAL A 88 -5.54 -6.20 9.81
N ALA A 89 -6.20 -5.06 9.93
CA ALA A 89 -6.61 -4.48 11.21
C ALA A 89 -8.12 -4.13 11.20
N LEU A 90 -8.71 -4.05 12.39
CA LEU A 90 -10.11 -3.72 12.59
C LEU A 90 -10.24 -2.57 13.59
N SER A 91 -10.86 -1.47 13.17
CA SER A 91 -11.35 -0.42 14.07
C SER A 91 -12.83 -0.61 14.34
N VAL A 92 -13.27 -0.33 15.57
CA VAL A 92 -14.64 -0.60 16.01
C VAL A 92 -15.48 0.67 16.04
N LEU A 93 -14.89 1.80 16.48
CA LEU A 93 -15.60 3.06 16.64
C LEU A 93 -15.21 4.09 15.59
N ASP A 94 -13.90 4.25 15.37
CA ASP A 94 -13.35 5.26 14.47
C ASP A 94 -12.06 4.77 13.82
N ARG A 95 -11.81 5.14 12.57
CA ARG A 95 -10.58 4.77 11.84
C ARG A 95 -9.30 5.31 12.48
N LYS A 96 -9.40 6.31 13.36
CA LYS A 96 -8.30 6.78 14.21
C LYS A 96 -7.79 5.72 15.19
N GLU A 97 -8.57 4.67 15.46
CA GLU A 97 -8.15 3.52 16.28
C GLU A 97 -7.25 2.55 15.50
N LEU A 98 -7.19 2.67 14.17
CA LEU A 98 -6.31 1.84 13.36
C LEU A 98 -4.84 2.09 13.78
N PRO A 99 -4.04 1.02 13.88
CA PRO A 99 -2.65 1.16 14.28
C PRO A 99 -1.87 1.95 13.24
N ALA A 100 -0.74 2.52 13.65
CA ALA A 100 0.24 3.03 12.72
C ALA A 100 0.76 1.92 11.79
N ASP A 101 1.26 2.34 10.63
CA ASP A 101 1.96 1.49 9.67
C ASP A 101 3.09 0.70 10.35
N PRO A 102 3.45 -0.48 9.83
CA PRO A 102 4.59 -1.24 10.33
C PRO A 102 5.86 -0.40 10.39
N GLU A 103 6.57 -0.49 11.52
CA GLU A 103 7.86 0.19 11.70
C GLU A 103 8.84 -0.28 10.63
N ALA A 104 9.35 0.65 9.82
CA ALA A 104 10.25 0.34 8.72
C ALA A 104 11.71 0.31 9.20
N THR A 105 12.42 -0.78 8.88
CA THR A 105 13.88 -0.72 8.76
C THR A 105 14.22 -0.08 7.42
N THR A 106 15.12 0.90 7.42
CA THR A 106 15.46 1.67 6.22
C THR A 106 16.95 1.63 5.91
N LYS A 107 17.28 1.92 4.65
CA LYS A 107 18.65 2.22 4.19
C LYS A 107 18.66 3.57 3.50
N GLU A 108 19.84 4.18 3.43
CA GLU A 108 20.02 5.43 2.70
C GLU A 108 19.78 5.22 1.19
N GLY A 109 19.07 6.14 0.56
CA GLY A 109 18.77 6.14 -0.86
C GLY A 109 19.05 7.50 -1.49
N THR A 110 19.11 7.56 -2.83
CA THR A 110 19.44 8.79 -3.56
C THR A 110 18.43 9.94 -3.37
N ARG A 111 17.22 9.62 -2.88
CA ARG A 111 16.13 10.57 -2.62
C ARG A 111 15.69 10.55 -1.15
N GLY A 112 16.56 10.11 -0.26
CA GLY A 112 16.28 9.87 1.16
C GLY A 112 16.06 8.38 1.49
N PRO A 113 15.64 8.08 2.72
CA PRO A 113 15.50 6.71 3.20
C PRO A 113 14.54 5.86 2.36
N ILE A 114 14.94 4.62 2.11
CA ILE A 114 14.15 3.60 1.41
C ILE A 114 13.93 2.43 2.36
N SER A 115 12.70 1.91 2.42
CA SER A 115 12.36 0.73 3.21
C SER A 115 13.14 -0.51 2.75
N VAL A 116 13.57 -1.30 3.73
CA VAL A 116 14.21 -2.61 3.53
C VAL A 116 13.31 -3.72 4.03
N SER A 117 12.63 -3.48 5.15
CA SER A 117 11.65 -4.39 5.74
C SER A 117 10.70 -3.62 6.64
N GLY A 118 9.50 -4.16 6.82
CA GLY A 118 8.54 -3.69 7.81
C GLY A 118 8.44 -4.69 8.96
N LYS A 119 8.31 -4.20 10.19
CA LYS A 119 8.15 -5.05 11.37
C LYS A 119 6.87 -5.88 11.26
N ILE A 120 7.01 -7.20 11.33
CA ILE A 120 5.91 -8.16 11.39
C ILE A 120 5.77 -8.66 12.83
N ASP A 121 4.57 -8.58 13.39
CA ASP A 121 4.23 -9.26 14.63
C ASP A 121 3.72 -10.69 14.33
N PRO A 122 4.42 -11.76 14.73
CA PRO A 122 3.97 -13.13 14.47
C PRO A 122 2.76 -13.55 15.31
N ALA A 123 2.40 -12.78 16.34
CA ALA A 123 1.27 -13.07 17.23
C ALA A 123 0.47 -11.79 17.51
N PRO A 124 -0.05 -11.13 16.46
CA PRO A 124 -0.69 -9.83 16.59
C PRO A 124 -1.90 -9.91 17.51
N LYS A 125 -2.16 -8.81 18.19
CA LYS A 125 -3.33 -8.62 19.05
C LYS A 125 -4.21 -7.52 18.48
N PRO A 126 -5.54 -7.54 18.79
CA PRO A 126 -6.42 -6.45 18.43
C PRO A 126 -5.79 -5.08 18.78
N PRO A 127 -5.86 -4.10 17.87
CA PRO A 127 -6.72 -4.05 16.67
C PRO A 127 -6.16 -4.78 15.43
N VAL A 128 -4.93 -5.30 15.46
CA VAL A 128 -4.38 -6.09 14.34
C VAL A 128 -4.92 -7.52 14.40
N LEU A 129 -5.57 -7.97 13.34
CA LEU A 129 -6.14 -9.31 13.24
C LEU A 129 -5.15 -10.31 12.63
N ALA A 130 -4.34 -9.86 11.68
CA ALA A 130 -3.29 -10.63 11.05
C ALA A 130 -2.19 -9.70 10.54
N ASP A 131 -0.95 -10.17 10.62
CA ASP A 131 0.23 -9.40 10.23
C ASP A 131 1.21 -10.31 9.47
N GLY A 132 1.97 -9.74 8.54
CA GLY A 132 2.90 -10.51 7.70
C GLY A 132 2.24 -11.44 6.67
N LEU A 133 0.97 -11.18 6.30
CA LEU A 133 0.27 -11.96 5.29
C LEU A 133 0.97 -11.81 3.93
N PHE A 134 0.99 -12.91 3.17
CA PHE A 134 1.49 -12.94 1.80
C PHE A 134 2.90 -12.35 1.64
N LEU A 135 3.80 -12.54 2.61
CA LEU A 135 5.17 -12.06 2.51
C LEU A 135 5.83 -12.59 1.22
N HIS A 136 6.29 -11.69 0.37
CA HIS A 136 6.90 -12.05 -0.91
C HIS A 136 8.02 -11.09 -1.30
N ARG A 137 9.07 -11.62 -1.94
CA ARG A 137 10.22 -10.87 -2.47
C ARG A 137 10.57 -11.23 -3.91
N GLU A 138 9.74 -12.09 -4.49
CA GLU A 138 9.79 -12.42 -5.91
C GLU A 138 8.48 -11.97 -6.54
N ARG A 139 8.58 -11.51 -7.79
CA ARG A 139 7.40 -11.07 -8.54
C ARG A 139 6.48 -12.27 -8.77
N PRO A 140 5.21 -12.22 -8.34
CA PRO A 140 4.27 -13.30 -8.61
C PRO A 140 3.99 -13.42 -10.11
N ALA A 141 3.45 -14.56 -10.52
CA ALA A 141 2.98 -14.73 -11.89
C ALA A 141 1.91 -13.66 -12.22
N LYS A 142 1.84 -13.26 -13.49
CA LYS A 142 0.82 -12.30 -13.94
C LYS A 142 -0.58 -12.79 -13.56
N ASP A 143 -1.44 -11.87 -13.14
CA ASP A 143 -2.84 -12.14 -12.76
C ASP A 143 -2.99 -13.10 -11.57
N THR A 144 -1.98 -13.15 -10.69
CA THR A 144 -2.07 -13.82 -9.39
C THR A 144 -2.96 -13.02 -8.45
N PHE A 145 -3.77 -13.73 -7.68
CA PHE A 145 -4.51 -13.21 -6.53
C PHE A 145 -3.90 -13.78 -5.26
N TRP A 146 -3.87 -12.97 -4.20
CA TRP A 146 -3.61 -13.47 -2.86
C TRP A 146 -4.89 -13.43 -2.06
N GLU A 147 -5.17 -14.50 -1.34
CA GLU A 147 -6.40 -14.63 -0.59
C GLU A 147 -6.22 -15.46 0.67
N THR A 148 -6.99 -15.11 1.69
CA THR A 148 -7.01 -15.78 2.99
C THR A 148 -8.32 -15.46 3.70
N ASP A 149 -8.65 -16.25 4.72
CA ASP A 149 -9.77 -15.97 5.60
C ASP A 149 -9.27 -15.53 6.97
N ILE A 150 -9.78 -14.40 7.47
CA ILE A 150 -9.42 -13.82 8.76
C ILE A 150 -10.60 -13.96 9.72
N LYS A 151 -10.37 -14.58 10.88
CA LYS A 151 -11.40 -14.68 11.93
C LYS A 151 -11.69 -13.29 12.51
N LEU A 152 -12.92 -12.82 12.38
CA LEU A 152 -13.35 -11.60 13.04
C LEU A 152 -13.50 -11.83 14.56
N PRO A 153 -13.18 -10.84 15.40
CA PRO A 153 -13.54 -10.90 16.81
C PRO A 153 -15.05 -11.10 16.99
N ASN A 154 -15.44 -11.83 18.02
CA ASN A 154 -16.86 -12.04 18.34
C ASN A 154 -17.45 -10.81 19.05
N ILE A 155 -17.61 -9.72 18.29
CA ILE A 155 -18.10 -8.41 18.75
C ILE A 155 -19.14 -7.88 17.77
N ASN A 156 -19.96 -6.93 18.23
CA ASN A 156 -20.90 -6.17 17.41
C ASN A 156 -20.41 -4.73 17.24
N CYS A 157 -20.63 -4.15 16.06
CA CYS A 157 -20.30 -2.77 15.75
C CYS A 157 -21.12 -2.27 14.55
N ASP A 158 -21.52 -1.00 14.60
CA ASP A 158 -22.36 -0.42 13.55
C ASP A 158 -21.55 0.10 12.35
N LYS A 159 -20.28 0.47 12.60
CA LYS A 159 -19.41 1.17 11.62
C LYS A 159 -17.96 0.69 11.68
N CYS A 160 -17.74 -0.59 11.94
CA CYS A 160 -16.40 -1.15 11.89
C CYS A 160 -15.73 -0.87 10.55
N THR A 161 -14.43 -0.59 10.57
CA THR A 161 -13.60 -0.52 9.36
C THR A 161 -12.54 -1.61 9.44
N VAL A 162 -12.49 -2.44 8.40
CA VAL A 162 -11.35 -3.32 8.14
C VAL A 162 -10.36 -2.56 7.28
N GLN A 163 -9.12 -2.47 7.74
CA GLN A 163 -8.00 -1.96 6.98
C GLN A 163 -7.20 -3.14 6.43
N VAL A 164 -6.98 -3.16 5.13
CA VAL A 164 -5.97 -4.01 4.49
C VAL A 164 -4.84 -3.10 4.05
N LEU A 165 -3.67 -3.28 4.65
CA LEU A 165 -2.50 -2.46 4.42
C LEU A 165 -1.44 -3.29 3.71
N GLN A 166 -0.81 -2.72 2.68
CA GLN A 166 0.41 -3.26 2.09
C GLN A 166 1.62 -2.50 2.64
N PHE A 167 2.54 -3.20 3.28
CA PHE A 167 3.87 -2.67 3.52
C PHE A 167 4.73 -2.96 2.29
N MET A 168 5.38 -1.94 1.75
CA MET A 168 6.21 -2.04 0.56
C MET A 168 7.67 -1.82 0.94
N GLU A 169 8.48 -2.84 0.70
CA GLU A 169 9.94 -2.76 0.69
C GLU A 169 10.41 -2.05 -0.59
N GLU A 170 11.64 -1.54 -0.58
CA GLU A 170 12.22 -0.78 -1.69
C GLU A 170 11.45 0.48 -2.09
N HIS A 171 10.65 1.00 -1.16
CA HIS A 171 9.80 2.17 -1.35
C HIS A 171 10.21 3.31 -0.40
N GLY A 172 10.10 4.55 -0.87
CA GLY A 172 10.29 5.73 -0.01
C GLY A 172 9.10 5.96 0.92
N LEU A 173 9.25 6.85 1.90
CA LEU A 173 8.13 7.20 2.78
C LEU A 173 6.95 7.78 1.97
N ASN A 174 5.74 7.25 2.22
CA ASN A 174 4.51 7.82 1.70
C ASN A 174 4.25 9.16 2.39
N LYS A 175 3.97 10.20 1.61
CA LYS A 175 3.86 11.58 2.16
C LYS A 175 2.58 11.82 2.97
N GLU A 176 1.56 10.99 2.77
CA GLU A 176 0.22 11.17 3.35
C GLU A 176 -0.13 10.07 4.37
N GLY A 177 0.86 9.32 4.83
CA GLY A 177 0.67 8.09 5.60
C GLY A 177 1.61 7.02 5.11
#